data_AF-A0ABC9U488-F1
#
_entry.id   AF-A0ABC9U488-F1
#
_cell.length_a   1.000
_cell.length_b   1.000
_cell.length_c   1.000
_cell.angle_alpha   90.00
_cell.angle_beta   90.00
_cell.angle_gamma   90.00
#
_symmetry.space_group_name_H-M   'P 1'
#
loop_
_entity.id
_entity.type
_entity.pdbx_description
1 polymer ?
#
loop_
_entity_poly.entity_id
_entity_poly.type
_entity_poly.pdbx_seq_one_letter_code
_entity_poly.pdbx_strand_id
1 'polypeptide(L)'
;MFVLFVNKADLATGIVTINITKLAEELSPRNEDGQIIPETAVTVSRVSRLIDELARFGIVLAPETEWDYVNGCRFPKHIIITEEGWRLTGVDMDKLRAEQEERLRAIEDGILQPGEAMTVKEARKRWYERCRHQTILSRRTRAIEGKQRRKLAELPFDERKRQVAERIFRDMKGDIHHLTPQQFEKMVWTQLYQLELVNMEQPGTAPPH
;
A
#
# COMPACT_ATOMS: atom_id res chain seq x y z
N MET A 1 -10.95 22.90 -9.70
CA MET A 1 -10.90 21.78 -8.74
C MET A 1 -11.70 20.57 -9.20
N PHE A 2 -13.00 20.69 -9.49
CA PHE A 2 -13.83 19.53 -9.86
C PHE A 2 -13.30 18.75 -11.07
N VAL A 3 -12.77 19.44 -12.08
CA VAL A 3 -12.05 18.83 -13.22
C VAL A 3 -10.86 17.95 -12.78
N LEU A 4 -10.15 18.31 -11.71
CA LEU A 4 -9.07 17.48 -11.16
C LEU A 4 -9.61 16.22 -10.47
N PHE A 5 -10.80 16.28 -9.88
CA PHE A 5 -11.45 15.07 -9.34
C PHE A 5 -11.84 14.12 -10.45
N VAL A 6 -12.46 14.63 -11.52
CA VAL A 6 -12.78 13.84 -12.71
C VAL A 6 -11.52 13.21 -13.32
N ASN A 7 -10.42 13.95 -13.41
CA ASN A 7 -9.15 13.43 -13.93
C ASN A 7 -8.55 12.31 -13.05
N LYS A 8 -8.74 12.38 -11.74
CA LYS A 8 -8.18 11.44 -10.76
C LYS A 8 -9.17 10.35 -10.34
N ALA A 9 -10.39 10.36 -10.87
CA ALA A 9 -11.41 9.37 -10.57
C ALA A 9 -11.06 8.05 -11.24
N ASP A 10 -11.13 6.98 -10.46
CA ASP A 10 -11.25 5.66 -11.06
C ASP A 10 -12.59 5.60 -11.81
N LEU A 11 -12.53 5.38 -13.12
CA LEU A 11 -13.72 5.41 -13.96
C LEU A 11 -14.67 4.25 -13.66
N ALA A 12 -14.18 3.12 -13.12
CA ALA A 12 -15.03 1.97 -12.80
C ALA A 12 -15.87 2.19 -11.52
N THR A 13 -15.29 2.82 -10.50
CA THR A 13 -15.90 2.97 -9.17
C THR A 13 -16.31 4.41 -8.83
N GLY A 14 -15.85 5.41 -9.58
CA GLY A 14 -16.04 6.83 -9.27
C GLY A 14 -15.22 7.32 -8.07
N ILE A 15 -14.34 6.47 -7.52
CA ILE A 15 -13.53 6.79 -6.33
C ILE A 15 -12.33 7.65 -6.74
N VAL A 16 -12.11 8.72 -5.99
CA VAL A 16 -10.94 9.60 -6.09
C VAL A 16 -10.16 9.48 -4.79
N THR A 17 -8.95 8.91 -4.83
CA THR A 17 -8.04 8.92 -3.68
C THR A 17 -7.30 10.26 -3.63
N ILE A 18 -7.45 11.02 -2.54
CA ILE A 18 -6.92 12.38 -2.45
C ILE A 18 -5.84 12.48 -1.37
N ASN A 19 -4.67 12.96 -1.78
CA ASN A 19 -3.72 13.61 -0.87
C ASN A 19 -3.99 15.12 -0.91
N ILE A 20 -4.59 15.67 0.15
CA ILE A 20 -5.07 17.06 0.19
C ILE A 20 -3.89 18.05 0.10
N THR A 21 -2.74 17.72 0.69
CA THR A 21 -1.53 18.54 0.58
C THR A 21 -1.07 18.66 -0.87
N LYS A 22 -0.96 17.52 -1.56
CA LYS A 22 -0.58 17.50 -2.98
C LYS A 22 -1.63 18.20 -3.86
N LEU A 23 -2.91 18.07 -3.53
CA LEU A 23 -3.98 18.75 -4.27
C LEU A 23 -3.89 20.28 -4.10
N ALA A 24 -3.57 20.75 -2.90
CA ALA A 24 -3.34 22.17 -2.63
C ALA A 24 -2.16 22.71 -3.45
N GLU A 25 -1.06 21.96 -3.56
CA GLU A 25 0.10 22.29 -4.40
C GLU A 25 -0.22 22.31 -5.90
N GLU A 26 -1.03 21.35 -6.38
CA GLU A 26 -1.46 21.28 -7.78
C GLU A 26 -2.42 22.41 -8.17
N LEU A 27 -3.23 22.88 -7.22
CA LEU A 27 -4.17 24.00 -7.41
C LEU A 27 -3.50 25.36 -7.24
N SER A 28 -2.29 25.41 -6.68
CA SER A 28 -1.60 26.68 -6.40
C SER A 28 -1.01 27.29 -7.68
N PRO A 29 -1.20 28.60 -7.91
CA PRO A 29 -0.57 29.30 -9.03
C PRO A 29 0.95 29.20 -8.99
N ARG A 30 1.57 29.06 -10.17
CA ARG A 30 3.02 28.98 -10.33
C ARG A 30 3.55 30.18 -11.09
N ASN A 31 4.77 30.61 -10.75
CA ASN A 31 5.51 31.62 -11.48
C ASN A 31 6.13 31.04 -12.77
N GLU A 32 6.84 31.89 -13.53
CA GLU A 32 7.51 31.50 -14.78
C GLU A 32 8.58 30.41 -14.57
N ASP A 33 9.18 30.33 -13.37
CA ASP A 33 10.14 29.30 -12.98
C ASP A 33 9.49 27.98 -12.51
N GLY A 34 8.15 27.89 -12.54
CA GLY A 34 7.39 26.72 -12.12
C GLY A 34 7.29 26.52 -10.60
N GLN A 35 7.69 27.50 -9.79
CA GLN A 35 7.56 27.52 -8.33
C GLN A 35 6.20 28.09 -7.90
N ILE A 36 5.67 27.62 -6.78
CA ILE A 36 4.40 28.10 -6.23
C ILE A 36 4.58 29.53 -5.70
N ILE A 37 3.66 30.44 -6.06
CA ILE A 37 3.63 31.82 -5.57
C ILE A 37 3.02 31.81 -4.15
N PRO A 38 3.80 32.07 -3.08
CA PRO A 38 3.35 31.85 -1.70
C PRO A 38 2.10 32.64 -1.31
N GLU A 39 1.98 33.87 -1.77
CA GLU A 39 0.89 34.80 -1.42
C GLU A 39 -0.46 34.37 -2.03
N THR A 40 -0.42 33.60 -3.12
CA THR A 40 -1.60 33.10 -3.84
C THR A 40 -1.77 31.59 -3.72
N ALA A 41 -0.92 30.94 -2.92
CA ALA A 41 -0.95 29.50 -2.74
C ALA A 41 -2.30 29.06 -2.15
N VAL A 42 -2.84 28.00 -2.72
CA VAL A 42 -4.04 27.36 -2.21
C VAL A 42 -3.66 26.59 -0.95
N THR A 43 -4.37 26.84 0.15
CA THR A 43 -4.09 26.17 1.43
C THR A 43 -4.86 24.85 1.56
N VAL A 44 -4.29 23.92 2.32
CA VAL A 44 -4.93 22.63 2.67
C VAL A 44 -6.30 22.83 3.31
N SER A 45 -6.45 23.85 4.17
CA SER A 45 -7.73 24.17 4.83
C SER A 45 -8.80 24.64 3.85
N ARG A 46 -8.43 25.41 2.82
CA ARG A 46 -9.35 25.87 1.78
C ARG A 46 -9.81 24.73 0.88
N VAL A 47 -8.91 23.79 0.57
CA VAL A 47 -9.25 22.55 -0.15
C VAL A 47 -10.20 21.69 0.66
N SER A 48 -9.94 21.47 1.95
CA SER A 48 -10.83 20.66 2.81
C SER A 48 -12.23 21.26 2.88
N ARG A 49 -12.35 22.56 3.15
CA ARG A 49 -13.66 23.23 3.22
C ARG A 49 -14.46 23.10 1.92
N LEU A 50 -13.78 23.19 0.78
CA LEU A 50 -14.44 23.03 -0.51
C LEU A 50 -14.92 21.59 -0.74
N ILE A 51 -14.16 20.58 -0.32
CA ILE A 51 -14.62 19.18 -0.33
C ILE A 51 -15.85 19.00 0.56
N ASP A 52 -15.84 19.60 1.75
CA ASP A 52 -16.97 19.52 2.69
C ASP A 52 -18.23 20.20 2.10
N GLU A 53 -18.09 21.33 1.41
CA GLU A 53 -19.22 21.98 0.70
C GLU A 53 -19.72 21.13 -0.48
N LEU A 54 -18.84 20.55 -1.29
CA LEU A 54 -19.26 19.65 -2.38
C LEU A 54 -19.99 18.42 -1.83
N ALA A 55 -19.57 17.91 -0.67
CA ALA A 55 -20.26 16.83 0.01
C ALA A 55 -21.64 17.26 0.51
N ARG A 56 -21.75 18.47 1.07
CA ARG A 56 -23.03 19.06 1.51
C ARG A 56 -24.04 19.21 0.37
N PHE A 57 -23.60 19.55 -0.82
CA PHE A 57 -24.45 19.64 -2.02
C PHE A 57 -24.71 18.29 -2.70
N GLY A 58 -24.19 17.18 -2.16
CA GLY A 58 -24.38 15.85 -2.73
C GLY A 58 -23.63 15.61 -4.05
N ILE A 59 -22.66 16.46 -4.38
CA ILE A 59 -21.83 16.35 -5.59
C ILE A 59 -20.75 15.27 -5.43
N VAL A 60 -20.29 15.09 -4.19
CA VAL A 60 -19.34 14.03 -3.82
C VAL A 60 -19.80 13.39 -2.52
N LEU A 61 -19.47 12.12 -2.31
CA LEU A 61 -19.54 11.48 -1.00
C LEU A 61 -18.13 11.50 -0.41
N ALA A 62 -18.01 11.99 0.82
CA ALA A 62 -16.76 11.99 1.57
C ALA A 62 -16.94 11.08 2.80
N PRO A 63 -16.49 9.82 2.74
CA PRO A 63 -16.53 8.90 3.87
C PRO A 63 -15.77 9.47 5.08
N GLU A 64 -16.24 9.11 6.27
CA GLU A 64 -15.59 9.54 7.51
C GLU A 64 -14.13 9.05 7.53
N THR A 65 -13.24 9.95 7.91
CA THR A 65 -11.80 9.67 7.92
C THR A 65 -11.31 9.49 9.34
N GLU A 66 -10.79 8.30 9.63
CA GLU A 66 -10.22 7.94 10.93
C GLU A 66 -8.80 8.47 11.11
N TRP A 67 -8.41 8.64 12.36
CA TRP A 67 -7.05 8.99 12.75
C TRP A 67 -6.24 7.70 12.96
N ASP A 68 -5.14 7.54 12.23
CA ASP A 68 -4.20 6.45 12.44
C ASP A 68 -3.26 6.80 13.60
N TYR A 69 -3.52 6.23 14.77
CA TYR A 69 -2.72 6.41 15.98
C TYR A 69 -1.34 5.74 15.89
N VAL A 70 -1.15 4.74 15.02
CA VAL A 70 0.11 4.01 14.87
C VAL A 70 1.10 4.81 14.03
N ASN A 71 0.60 5.46 12.98
CA ASN A 71 1.43 6.24 12.06
C ASN A 71 1.35 7.76 12.31
N GLY A 72 0.51 8.20 13.25
CA GLY A 72 0.37 9.63 13.61
C GLY A 72 -0.17 10.48 12.46
N CYS A 73 -0.94 9.89 11.56
CA CYS A 73 -1.46 10.55 10.36
C CYS A 73 -2.97 10.31 10.23
N ARG A 74 -3.67 11.21 9.53
CA ARG A 74 -5.05 10.94 9.13
C ARG A 74 -5.02 10.05 7.90
N PHE A 75 -5.85 9.00 7.86
CA PHE A 75 -5.95 8.16 6.65
C PHE A 75 -6.21 9.04 5.42
N PRO A 76 -5.63 8.71 4.24
CA PRO A 76 -5.88 9.48 3.02
C PRO A 76 -7.40 9.59 2.78
N LYS A 77 -7.91 10.82 2.65
CA LYS A 77 -9.32 11.03 2.30
C LYS A 77 -9.54 10.50 0.89
N HIS A 78 -10.48 9.57 0.73
CA HIS A 78 -11.05 9.27 -0.57
C HIS A 78 -12.42 9.95 -0.65
N ILE A 79 -12.80 10.38 -1.85
CA ILE A 79 -14.16 10.85 -2.12
C ILE A 79 -14.72 10.03 -3.28
N ILE A 80 -16.03 9.99 -3.41
CA ILE A 80 -16.73 9.32 -4.50
C ILE A 80 -17.52 10.36 -5.24
N ILE A 81 -17.35 10.47 -6.56
CA ILE A 81 -18.17 11.38 -7.36
C ILE A 81 -19.56 10.75 -7.52
N THR A 82 -20.61 11.46 -7.13
CA THR A 82 -22.00 11.00 -7.23
C THR A 82 -22.52 11.10 -8.66
N GLU A 83 -23.69 10.52 -8.95
CA GLU A 83 -24.35 10.70 -10.25
C GLU A 83 -24.62 12.19 -10.55
N GLU A 84 -25.03 12.97 -9.54
CA GLU A 84 -25.20 14.41 -9.64
C GLU A 84 -23.88 15.10 -9.99
N GLY A 85 -22.77 14.66 -9.39
CA GLY A 85 -21.45 15.15 -9.72
C GLY A 85 -21.05 14.88 -11.17
N TRP A 86 -21.32 13.67 -11.68
CA TRP A 86 -21.08 13.36 -13.10
C TRP A 86 -21.99 14.16 -14.03
N ARG A 87 -23.25 14.38 -13.67
CA ARG A 87 -24.19 15.19 -14.46
C ARG A 87 -23.71 16.63 -14.62
N LEU A 88 -23.08 17.21 -13.59
CA LEU A 88 -22.49 18.56 -13.66
C LEU A 88 -21.36 18.69 -14.72
N THR A 89 -20.74 17.57 -15.12
CA THR A 89 -19.71 17.58 -16.18
C THR A 89 -20.31 17.62 -17.59
N GLY A 90 -21.61 17.36 -17.74
CA GLY A 90 -22.27 17.25 -19.04
C GLY A 90 -22.00 15.93 -19.79
N VAL A 91 -21.42 14.94 -19.13
CA VAL A 91 -21.19 13.60 -19.70
C VAL A 91 -22.52 12.86 -19.89
N ASP A 92 -22.60 12.06 -20.96
CA ASP A 92 -23.70 11.14 -21.19
C ASP A 92 -23.70 10.05 -20.10
N MET A 93 -24.72 10.11 -19.23
CA MET A 93 -24.83 9.24 -18.06
C MET A 93 -25.08 7.78 -18.43
N ASP A 94 -25.79 7.53 -19.53
CA ASP A 94 -26.11 6.15 -19.94
C ASP A 94 -24.87 5.49 -20.53
N LYS A 95 -24.08 6.24 -21.30
CA LYS A 95 -22.79 5.78 -21.78
C LYS A 95 -21.79 5.54 -20.64
N LEU A 96 -21.75 6.44 -19.65
CA LEU A 96 -20.89 6.30 -18.47
C LEU A 96 -21.22 5.02 -17.69
N ARG A 97 -22.51 4.74 -17.45
CA ARG A 97 -22.95 3.52 -16.77
C ARG A 97 -22.58 2.26 -17.54
N ALA A 98 -22.75 2.26 -18.86
CA ALA A 98 -22.38 1.13 -19.71
C ALA A 98 -20.87 0.82 -19.63
N GLU A 99 -20.02 1.85 -19.71
CA GLU A 99 -18.56 1.69 -19.57
C GLU A 99 -18.14 1.25 -18.16
N GLN A 100 -18.84 1.72 -17.11
CA GLN A 100 -18.62 1.30 -15.74
C GLN A 100 -18.95 -0.18 -15.53
N GLU A 101 -20.12 -0.62 -15.99
CA GLU A 101 -20.54 -2.02 -15.90
C GLU A 101 -19.60 -2.95 -16.68
N GLU A 102 -19.20 -2.57 -17.90
CA GLU A 102 -18.28 -3.36 -18.70
C GLU A 102 -16.92 -3.53 -18.00
N ARG A 103 -16.41 -2.45 -17.39
CA ARG A 103 -15.16 -2.50 -16.61
C ARG A 103 -15.30 -3.30 -15.32
N LEU A 104 -16.41 -3.18 -14.61
CA LEU A 104 -16.67 -3.97 -13.40
C LEU A 104 -16.77 -5.46 -13.72
N ARG A 105 -17.45 -5.84 -14.80
CA ARG A 105 -17.48 -7.23 -15.29
C ARG A 105 -16.10 -7.73 -15.67
N ALA A 106 -15.32 -6.91 -16.38
CA ALA A 106 -13.93 -7.25 -16.69
C ALA A 106 -13.02 -7.36 -15.46
N ILE A 107 -13.34 -6.66 -14.36
CA ILE A 107 -12.68 -6.82 -13.06
C ILE A 107 -13.09 -8.14 -12.39
N GLU A 108 -14.39 -8.46 -12.37
CA GLU A 108 -14.90 -9.73 -11.82
C GLU A 108 -14.34 -10.95 -12.58
N ASP A 109 -14.25 -10.85 -13.90
CA ASP A 109 -13.65 -11.86 -14.76
C ASP A 109 -12.11 -11.92 -14.65
N GLY A 110 -11.49 -11.03 -13.87
CA GLY A 110 -10.05 -10.97 -13.63
C GLY A 110 -9.21 -10.45 -14.80
N ILE A 111 -9.86 -9.86 -15.81
CA ILE A 111 -9.24 -9.29 -17.01
C ILE A 111 -8.62 -7.92 -16.70
N LEU A 112 -9.21 -7.15 -15.79
CA LEU A 112 -8.76 -5.83 -15.33
C LEU A 112 -8.60 -5.79 -13.80
N GLN A 113 -7.65 -4.99 -13.29
CA GLN A 113 -7.60 -4.67 -11.86
C GLN A 113 -8.46 -3.43 -11.57
N PRO A 114 -9.09 -3.33 -10.38
CA PRO A 114 -9.81 -2.13 -9.97
C PRO A 114 -8.90 -0.89 -10.05
N GLY A 115 -9.28 0.14 -10.81
CA GLY A 115 -8.46 1.35 -10.94
C GLY A 115 -7.89 1.69 -12.32
N GLU A 116 -7.95 0.81 -13.34
CA GLU A 116 -7.12 0.96 -14.55
C GLU A 116 -7.91 1.31 -15.84
N ALA A 117 -7.48 2.36 -16.54
CA ALA A 117 -7.81 2.62 -17.96
C ALA A 117 -6.53 2.38 -18.78
N MET A 118 -6.48 1.33 -19.60
CA MET A 118 -5.19 0.83 -20.10
C MET A 118 -4.96 1.09 -21.60
N THR A 119 -3.91 1.84 -21.92
CA THR A 119 -3.18 1.65 -23.19
C THR A 119 -1.96 0.75 -22.95
N VAL A 120 -1.74 -0.20 -23.86
CA VAL A 120 -0.79 -1.34 -23.74
C VAL A 120 0.65 -0.95 -23.38
N LYS A 121 1.08 0.26 -23.73
CA LYS A 121 2.44 0.76 -23.48
C LYS A 121 2.69 1.10 -22.01
N GLU A 122 1.67 1.58 -21.30
CA GLU A 122 1.79 1.92 -19.88
C GLU A 122 1.75 0.69 -18.97
N ALA A 123 0.98 -0.33 -19.36
CA ALA A 123 0.93 -1.63 -18.70
C ALA A 123 2.33 -2.28 -18.59
N ARG A 124 3.09 -2.24 -19.69
CA ARG A 124 4.47 -2.75 -19.75
C ARG A 124 5.41 -1.96 -18.84
N LYS A 125 5.33 -0.63 -18.84
CA LYS A 125 6.17 0.22 -17.99
C LYS A 125 5.93 -0.04 -16.50
N ARG A 126 4.66 -0.18 -16.11
CA ARG A 126 4.25 -0.45 -14.72
C ARG A 126 4.60 -1.87 -14.27
N TRP A 127 4.53 -2.87 -15.16
CA TRP A 127 5.05 -4.22 -14.88
C TRP A 127 6.56 -4.20 -14.58
N TYR A 128 7.34 -3.48 -15.40
CA TYR A 128 8.78 -3.32 -15.16
C TYR A 128 9.10 -2.60 -13.84
N GLU A 129 8.35 -1.55 -13.47
CA GLU A 129 8.53 -0.82 -12.20
C GLU A 129 8.13 -1.67 -10.98
N ARG A 130 7.04 -2.45 -11.08
CA ARG A 130 6.58 -3.37 -10.03
C ARG A 130 7.58 -4.52 -9.83
N CYS A 131 8.06 -5.13 -10.91
CA CYS A 131 9.14 -6.12 -10.87
C CYS A 131 10.44 -5.53 -10.30
N ARG A 132 10.77 -4.26 -10.61
CA ARG A 132 11.94 -3.57 -10.05
C ARG A 132 11.80 -3.34 -8.55
N HIS A 133 10.66 -2.84 -8.07
CA HIS A 133 10.40 -2.66 -6.65
C HIS A 133 10.42 -3.98 -5.88
N GLN A 134 9.77 -5.02 -6.41
CA GLN A 134 9.76 -6.36 -5.82
C GLN A 134 11.16 -6.98 -5.79
N THR A 135 11.98 -6.77 -6.83
CA THR A 135 13.37 -7.20 -6.88
C THR A 135 14.24 -6.46 -5.85
N ILE A 136 14.05 -5.15 -5.66
CA ILE A 136 14.78 -4.36 -4.65
C ILE A 136 14.42 -4.82 -3.23
N LEU A 137 13.12 -5.02 -2.96
CA LEU A 137 12.65 -5.54 -1.68
C LEU A 137 13.19 -6.95 -1.42
N SER A 138 13.07 -7.86 -2.40
CA SER A 138 13.62 -9.22 -2.30
C SER A 138 15.13 -9.23 -2.07
N ARG A 139 15.90 -8.37 -2.74
CA ARG A 139 17.36 -8.25 -2.51
C ARG A 139 17.69 -7.73 -1.11
N ARG A 140 16.93 -6.75 -0.59
CA ARG A 140 17.11 -6.25 0.78
C ARG A 140 16.77 -7.32 1.80
N THR A 141 15.65 -8.00 1.65
CA THR A 141 15.23 -9.10 2.54
C THR A 141 16.26 -10.24 2.51
N ARG A 142 16.68 -10.71 1.32
CA ARG A 142 17.72 -11.74 1.17
C ARG A 142 19.09 -11.33 1.72
N ALA A 143 19.47 -10.05 1.63
CA ALA A 143 20.72 -9.56 2.21
C ALA A 143 20.67 -9.56 3.74
N ILE A 144 19.51 -9.25 4.33
CA ILE A 144 19.29 -9.31 5.78
C ILE A 144 19.27 -10.78 6.25
N GLU A 145 18.51 -11.63 5.58
CA GLU A 145 18.43 -13.08 5.84
C GLU A 145 19.81 -13.74 5.68
N GLY A 146 20.59 -13.39 4.65
CA GLY A 146 21.93 -13.92 4.45
C GLY A 146 22.93 -13.52 5.54
N LYS A 147 22.86 -12.28 6.03
CA LYS A 147 23.66 -11.82 7.19
C LYS A 147 23.26 -12.57 8.46
N GLN A 148 21.96 -12.79 8.67
CA GLN A 148 21.44 -13.55 9.81
C GLN A 148 21.84 -15.02 9.74
N ARG A 149 21.69 -15.66 8.57
CA ARG A 149 22.09 -17.05 8.34
C ARG A 149 23.56 -17.26 8.63
N ARG A 150 24.46 -16.38 8.17
CA ARG A 150 25.90 -16.49 8.46
C ARG A 150 26.20 -16.45 9.96
N LYS A 151 25.60 -15.49 10.69
CA LYS A 151 25.76 -15.38 12.14
C LYS A 151 25.21 -16.59 12.91
N LEU A 152 24.07 -17.13 12.47
CA LEU A 152 23.42 -18.26 13.15
C LEU A 152 24.05 -19.61 12.76
N ALA A 153 24.57 -19.75 11.54
CA ALA A 153 25.21 -20.99 11.07
C ALA A 153 26.46 -21.36 11.87
N GLU A 154 27.17 -20.37 12.42
CA GLU A 154 28.35 -20.57 13.28
C GLU A 154 27.99 -21.11 14.67
N LEU A 155 26.71 -21.10 15.05
CA LEU A 155 26.26 -21.48 16.38
C LEU A 155 25.74 -22.93 16.44
N PRO A 156 25.85 -23.60 17.60
CA PRO A 156 25.17 -24.87 17.86
C PRO A 156 23.67 -24.78 17.62
N PHE A 157 23.05 -25.90 17.23
CA PHE A 157 21.64 -25.93 16.82
C PHE A 157 20.68 -25.40 17.89
N ASP A 158 20.89 -25.77 19.15
CA ASP A 158 20.05 -25.31 20.27
C ASP A 158 20.13 -23.80 20.49
N GLU A 159 21.33 -23.23 20.31
CA GLU A 159 21.56 -21.79 20.44
C GLU A 159 20.95 -21.01 19.27
N ARG A 160 20.94 -21.59 18.06
CA ARG A 160 20.18 -21.03 16.91
C ARG A 160 18.68 -20.98 17.22
N LYS A 161 18.13 -22.09 17.72
CA LYS A 161 16.70 -22.19 18.07
C LYS A 161 16.33 -21.14 19.12
N ARG A 162 17.20 -20.96 20.14
CA ARG A 162 17.02 -19.96 21.20
C ARG A 162 17.01 -18.52 20.67
N GLN A 163 17.98 -18.14 19.83
CA GLN A 163 18.07 -16.77 19.30
C GLN A 163 16.93 -16.43 18.32
N VAL A 164 16.49 -17.39 17.51
CA VAL A 164 15.32 -17.21 16.64
C VAL A 164 14.05 -17.02 17.49
N ALA A 165 13.89 -17.81 18.56
CA ALA A 165 12.77 -17.65 19.49
C ALA A 165 12.77 -16.29 20.20
N GLU A 166 13.91 -15.84 20.74
CA GLU A 166 14.03 -14.52 21.38
C GLU A 166 13.74 -13.37 20.42
N ARG A 167 14.11 -13.51 19.15
CA ARG A 167 13.81 -12.49 18.14
C ARG A 167 12.32 -12.42 17.84
N ILE A 168 11.68 -13.55 17.56
CA ILE A 168 10.23 -13.61 17.31
C ILE A 168 9.47 -13.02 18.51
N PHE A 169 9.90 -13.37 19.73
CA PHE A 169 9.34 -12.82 20.96
C PHE A 169 9.48 -11.29 21.05
N ARG A 170 10.64 -10.74 20.66
CA ARG A 170 10.90 -9.29 20.65
C ARG A 170 10.12 -8.56 19.55
N ASP A 171 10.04 -9.15 18.37
CA ASP A 171 9.32 -8.60 17.21
C ASP A 171 7.81 -8.56 17.47
N MET A 172 7.29 -9.52 18.24
CA MET A 172 5.90 -9.54 18.72
C MET A 172 5.62 -8.56 19.86
N LYS A 173 6.63 -7.84 20.39
CA LYS A 173 6.50 -6.85 21.48
C LYS A 173 5.68 -7.33 22.70
N GLY A 174 5.70 -8.62 23.00
CA GLY A 174 4.97 -9.18 24.14
C GLY A 174 3.48 -9.47 23.91
N ASP A 175 2.98 -9.38 22.66
CA ASP A 175 1.61 -9.72 22.31
C ASP A 175 1.43 -11.24 22.08
N ILE A 176 1.62 -12.00 23.17
CA ILE A 176 1.72 -13.47 23.16
C ILE A 176 0.49 -14.13 23.78
N HIS A 177 -0.43 -13.32 24.30
CA HIS A 177 -1.57 -13.79 25.08
C HIS A 177 -2.53 -14.71 24.30
N HIS A 178 -2.42 -14.73 22.97
CA HIS A 178 -3.24 -15.53 22.06
C HIS A 178 -2.49 -16.71 21.44
N LEU A 179 -1.17 -16.82 21.68
CA LEU A 179 -0.34 -17.82 21.04
C LEU A 179 -0.13 -19.02 21.96
N THR A 180 -0.53 -20.21 21.51
CA THR A 180 -0.19 -21.43 22.24
C THR A 180 1.30 -21.75 22.11
N PRO A 181 1.90 -22.44 23.10
CA PRO A 181 3.32 -22.84 23.03
C PRO A 181 3.66 -23.61 21.75
N GLN A 182 2.73 -24.44 21.25
CA GLN A 182 2.91 -25.20 20.01
C GLN A 182 2.88 -24.32 18.76
N GLN A 183 2.04 -23.29 18.72
CA GLN A 183 2.02 -22.31 17.63
C GLN A 183 3.30 -21.47 17.60
N PHE A 184 3.80 -21.08 18.78
CA PHE A 184 5.07 -20.38 18.90
C PHE A 184 6.23 -21.24 18.39
N GLU A 185 6.31 -22.49 18.85
CA GLU A 185 7.34 -23.41 18.41
C GLU A 185 7.27 -23.66 16.89
N LYS A 186 6.08 -23.78 16.33
CA LYS A 186 5.88 -23.88 14.87
C LYS A 186 6.42 -22.65 14.12
N MET A 187 6.27 -21.44 14.66
CA MET A 187 6.82 -20.22 14.07
C MET A 187 8.35 -20.20 14.12
N VAL A 188 8.94 -20.63 15.24
CA VAL A 188 10.40 -20.76 15.39
C VAL A 188 10.95 -21.75 14.35
N TRP A 189 10.34 -22.92 14.22
CA TRP A 189 10.73 -23.90 13.20
C TRP A 189 10.55 -23.36 11.78
N THR A 190 9.45 -22.68 11.49
CA THR A 190 9.19 -22.09 10.17
C THR A 190 10.28 -21.08 9.78
N GLN A 191 10.72 -20.23 10.71
CA GLN A 191 11.83 -19.29 10.49
C GLN A 191 13.18 -20.02 10.31
N LEU A 192 13.45 -21.08 11.07
CA LEU A 192 14.66 -21.89 10.90
C LEU A 192 14.70 -22.58 9.52
N TYR A 193 13.57 -23.08 9.03
CA TYR A 193 13.44 -23.65 7.67
C TYR A 193 13.61 -22.59 6.59
N GLN A 194 13.01 -21.41 6.75
CA GLN A 194 13.14 -20.29 5.81
C GLN A 194 14.59 -19.80 5.68
N LEU A 195 15.37 -19.88 6.76
CA LEU A 195 16.81 -19.54 6.76
C LEU A 195 17.70 -20.70 6.31
N GLU A 196 17.13 -21.86 5.93
CA GLU A 196 17.84 -23.10 5.57
C GLU A 196 18.84 -23.54 6.67
N LEU A 197 18.49 -23.33 7.95
CA LEU A 197 19.35 -23.62 9.09
C LEU A 197 19.07 -24.98 9.73
N VAL A 198 18.16 -25.77 9.16
CA VAL A 198 17.73 -27.07 9.71
C VAL A 198 18.66 -28.23 9.29
N ASN A 199 19.36 -28.11 8.15
CA ASN A 199 20.29 -29.13 7.64
C ASN A 199 21.69 -28.54 7.38
N MET A 200 22.48 -28.34 8.43
CA MET A 200 23.94 -28.22 8.32
C MET A 200 24.51 -29.41 9.08
N GLU A 201 25.04 -30.40 8.37
CA GLU A 201 25.65 -31.60 8.93
C GLU A 201 26.58 -31.27 10.10
N GLN A 202 26.48 -32.05 11.18
CA GLN A 202 27.39 -32.00 12.31
C GLN A 202 28.79 -32.45 11.86
N PRO A 203 29.86 -31.65 12.02
CA PRO A 203 31.20 -32.18 12.00
C PRO A 203 31.55 -32.75 13.37
N GLY A 204 31.47 -34.08 13.48
CA GLY A 204 32.39 -34.90 14.27
C GLY A 204 32.12 -35.07 15.77
N THR A 205 31.19 -35.94 16.13
CA THR A 205 31.41 -36.81 17.29
C THR A 205 31.95 -38.16 16.79
N ALA A 206 33.25 -38.39 16.99
CA ALA A 206 33.82 -39.72 16.84
C ALA A 206 33.21 -40.67 17.88
N PRO A 207 32.98 -41.97 17.58
CA PRO A 207 32.43 -42.89 18.57
C PRO A 207 33.50 -43.24 19.62
N PRO A 208 33.12 -43.41 20.90
CA PRO A 208 34.04 -43.90 21.93
C PRO A 208 34.40 -45.37 21.65
N HIS A 209 35.68 -45.69 21.87
CA HIS A 209 36.20 -47.05 21.94
C HIS A 209 35.69 -47.78 23.19
#